data_AF-A0A9P6EEA3-F1
#
_entry.id   AF-A0A9P6EEA3-F1
#
_cell.length_a   1.000
_cell.length_b   1.000
_cell.length_c   1.000
_cell.angle_alpha   90.00
_cell.angle_beta   90.00
_cell.angle_gamma   90.00
#
_symmetry.space_group_name_H-M   'P 1'
#
loop_
_entity.id
_entity.type
_entity.pdbx_description
1 polymer ?
#
loop_
_entity_poly.entity_id
_entity_poly.type
_entity_poly.pdbx_seq_one_letter_code
_entity_poly.pdbx_strand_id
1 'polypeptide(L)'
;LLNHMHKCLQLQGIIEVKTAPPKLEYSTANHRTLIAMRCAKNARPINTILDDEYRAEVEMLRPGATVPHPSTVARDLVNLYTDLSLTVFSYF
;
A
#
# COMPACT_ATOMS: atom_id res chain seq x y z
N LEU A 1 -19.72 -18.71 -17.51
CA LEU A 1 -18.31 -18.30 -17.36
C LEU A 1 -17.88 -18.20 -15.89
N LEU A 2 -18.54 -17.38 -15.06
CA LEU A 2 -18.25 -17.26 -13.61
C LEU A 2 -18.26 -18.60 -12.83
N ASN A 3 -19.22 -19.50 -13.12
CA ASN A 3 -19.32 -20.80 -12.44
C ASN A 3 -18.16 -21.76 -12.72
N HIS A 4 -17.52 -21.68 -13.90
CA HIS A 4 -16.35 -22.52 -14.20
C HIS A 4 -15.12 -22.01 -13.47
N MET A 5 -14.99 -20.69 -13.34
CA MET A 5 -13.85 -20.04 -12.69
C MET A 5 -13.81 -20.38 -11.18
N HIS A 6 -14.97 -20.35 -10.51
CA HIS A 6 -15.04 -20.80 -9.10
C HIS A 6 -14.68 -22.27 -8.93
N LYS A 7 -15.08 -23.13 -9.87
CA LYS A 7 -14.74 -24.56 -9.84
C LYS A 7 -13.23 -24.79 -9.97
N CYS A 8 -12.56 -24.02 -10.84
CA CYS A 8 -11.11 -24.07 -10.99
C CYS A 8 -10.38 -23.61 -9.72
N LEU A 9 -10.82 -22.50 -9.10
CA LEU A 9 -10.22 -21.98 -7.86
C LEU A 9 -10.35 -22.97 -6.70
N GLN A 10 -11.51 -23.64 -6.61
CA GLN A 10 -11.78 -24.63 -5.57
C GLN A 10 -10.93 -25.90 -5.73
N LEU A 11 -10.70 -26.36 -6.98
CA LEU A 11 -9.81 -27.48 -7.28
C LEU A 11 -8.33 -27.17 -6.99
N GLN A 12 -7.94 -25.89 -7.04
CA GLN A 12 -6.61 -25.42 -6.67
C GLN A 12 -6.42 -25.25 -5.15
N GLY A 13 -7.43 -25.57 -4.34
CA GLY A 13 -7.38 -25.42 -2.88
C GLY A 13 -7.45 -23.96 -2.41
N ILE A 14 -7.77 -23.02 -3.31
CA ILE A 14 -7.90 -21.60 -2.99
C ILE A 14 -9.32 -21.39 -2.46
N ILE A 15 -9.47 -21.50 -1.14
CA ILE A 15 -10.70 -21.11 -0.45
C ILE A 15 -10.68 -19.59 -0.36
N GLU A 16 -11.56 -18.91 -1.10
CA GLU A 16 -11.82 -17.48 -0.87
C GLU A 16 -12.45 -17.31 0.51
N VAL A 17 -11.61 -17.14 1.52
CA VAL A 17 -12.08 -16.75 2.84
C VAL A 17 -12.47 -15.28 2.76
N LYS A 18 -13.77 -15.00 2.63
CA LYS A 18 -14.34 -13.67 2.86
C LYS A 18 -14.18 -13.31 4.34
N THR A 19 -12.99 -12.91 4.74
CA THR A 19 -12.76 -12.21 5.99
C THR A 19 -13.11 -10.74 5.78
N ALA A 20 -13.81 -10.14 6.74
CA ALA A 20 -13.91 -8.69 6.80
C ALA A 20 -12.47 -8.14 6.90
N PRO A 21 -12.11 -7.09 6.13
CA PRO A 21 -10.77 -6.54 6.20
C PRO A 21 -10.50 -6.13 7.65
N PRO A 22 -9.32 -6.46 8.20
CA PRO A 22 -8.98 -6.08 9.56
C PRO A 22 -9.09 -4.56 9.69
N LYS A 23 -9.66 -4.09 10.81
CA LYS A 23 -9.68 -2.67 11.12
C LYS A 23 -8.22 -2.24 11.33
N LEU A 24 -7.64 -1.60 10.32
CA LEU A 24 -6.28 -1.11 10.38
C LEU A 24 -6.23 0.05 11.38
N GLU A 25 -5.62 -0.18 12.53
CA GLU A 25 -5.31 0.90 13.45
C GLU A 25 -4.25 1.82 12.85
N TYR A 26 -4.39 3.11 13.11
CA TYR A 26 -3.42 4.09 12.66
C TYR A 26 -2.07 3.84 13.35
N SER A 27 -1.02 3.72 12.55
CA SER A 27 0.35 3.86 13.00
C SER A 27 1.11 4.72 12.00
N THR A 28 2.11 5.47 12.47
CA THR A 28 2.94 6.31 11.59
C THR A 28 3.66 5.47 10.53
N ALA A 29 4.11 4.27 10.88
CA ALA A 29 4.74 3.35 9.95
C ALA A 29 3.76 2.91 8.84
N ASN A 30 2.55 2.47 9.21
CA ASN A 30 1.53 2.06 8.23
C ASN A 30 1.13 3.21 7.32
N HIS A 31 0.96 4.42 7.87
CA HIS A 31 0.64 5.61 7.11
C HIS A 31 1.74 5.88 6.06
N ARG A 32 3.01 5.80 6.45
CA ARG A 32 4.16 5.98 5.56
C ARG A 32 4.22 4.92 4.46
N THR A 33 4.01 3.66 4.82
CA THR A 33 3.95 2.55 3.86
C THR A 33 2.84 2.75 2.82
N LEU A 34 1.65 3.19 3.24
CA LEU A 34 0.54 3.48 2.31
C LEU A 34 0.89 4.59 1.33
N ILE A 35 1.60 5.63 1.78
CA ILE A 35 2.09 6.71 0.91
C ILE A 35 3.10 6.16 -0.10
N ALA A 36 4.12 5.43 0.34
CA ALA A 36 5.13 4.84 -0.54
C ALA A 36 4.48 3.90 -1.59
N MET A 37 3.52 3.08 -1.16
CA MET A 37 2.73 2.23 -2.05
C MET A 37 1.90 3.03 -3.06
N ARG A 38 1.31 4.16 -2.63
CA ARG A 38 0.55 5.05 -3.51
C ARG A 38 1.45 5.65 -4.59
N CYS A 39 2.69 6.02 -4.24
CA CYS A 39 3.72 6.46 -5.20
C CYS A 39 4.11 5.35 -6.16
N ALA A 40 4.49 4.17 -5.65
CA ALA A 40 4.90 3.02 -6.46
C ALA A 40 3.81 2.58 -7.45
N LYS A 41 2.57 2.43 -6.96
CA LYS A 41 1.46 1.85 -7.73
C LYS A 41 0.93 2.79 -8.81
N ASN A 42 0.91 4.09 -8.55
CA ASN A 42 0.26 5.07 -9.44
C ASN A 42 1.26 6.02 -10.11
N ALA A 43 2.56 5.73 -10.04
CA ALA A 43 3.64 6.59 -10.53
C ALA A 43 3.51 8.05 -10.05
N ARG A 44 3.08 8.24 -8.79
CA ARG A 44 2.86 9.58 -8.23
C ARG A 44 4.17 10.17 -7.71
N PRO A 45 4.48 11.44 -8.01
CA PRO A 45 5.62 12.13 -7.41
C PRO A 45 5.51 12.16 -5.89
N ILE A 46 6.64 11.96 -5.21
CA ILE A 46 6.69 11.97 -3.74
C ILE A 46 6.30 13.32 -3.17
N ASN A 47 6.61 14.42 -3.89
CA ASN A 47 6.30 15.78 -3.44
C ASN A 47 4.80 16.06 -3.27
N THR A 48 3.91 15.20 -3.80
CA THR A 48 2.45 15.32 -3.59
C THR A 48 2.03 15.29 -2.12
N ILE A 49 2.88 14.81 -1.22
CA ILE A 49 2.62 14.85 0.23
C ILE A 49 2.79 16.25 0.84
N LEU A 50 3.45 17.16 0.12
CA LEU A 50 3.63 18.55 0.55
C LEU A 50 2.46 19.44 0.11
N ASP A 51 1.62 18.95 -0.80
CA ASP A 51 0.45 19.67 -1.29
C ASP A 51 -0.50 19.98 -0.13
N ASP A 52 -1.04 21.20 -0.11
CA ASP A 52 -1.91 21.63 0.97
C ASP A 52 -3.22 20.82 1.00
N GLU A 53 -3.70 20.37 -0.15
CA GLU A 53 -4.86 19.48 -0.27
C GLU A 53 -4.62 18.13 0.39
N TYR A 54 -3.42 17.56 0.24
CA TYR A 54 -3.06 16.30 0.89
C TYR A 54 -2.99 16.47 2.42
N ARG A 55 -2.39 17.58 2.87
CA ARG A 55 -2.31 17.89 4.31
C ARG A 55 -3.70 18.13 4.91
N ALA A 56 -4.57 18.81 4.20
CA ALA A 56 -5.96 19.03 4.60
C ALA A 56 -6.76 17.71 4.66
N GLU A 57 -6.56 16.81 3.69
CA GLU A 57 -7.15 15.46 3.71
C GLU A 57 -6.70 14.68 4.96
N VAL A 58 -5.39 14.68 5.25
CA VAL A 58 -4.83 13.98 6.42
C VAL A 58 -5.38 14.55 7.72
N GLU A 59 -5.44 15.87 7.86
CA GLU A 59 -5.98 16.53 9.06
C GLU A 59 -7.48 16.24 9.24
N MET A 60 -8.26 16.26 8.16
CA MET A 60 -9.70 15.95 8.20
C MET A 60 -9.97 14.51 8.64
N LEU A 61 -9.18 13.56 8.16
CA LEU A 61 -9.35 12.13 8.46
C LEU A 61 -8.72 11.75 9.80
N ARG A 62 -7.62 12.40 10.19
CA ARG A 62 -6.86 12.13 11.41
C ARG A 62 -6.19 13.41 11.93
N PRO A 63 -6.89 14.18 12.76
CA PRO A 63 -6.34 15.41 13.35
C PRO A 63 -5.03 15.15 14.09
N GLY A 64 -4.03 15.99 13.83
CA GLY A 64 -2.72 15.91 14.47
C GLY A 64 -1.80 14.79 13.93
N ALA A 65 -2.18 14.11 12.85
CA ALA A 65 -1.28 13.18 12.18
C ALA A 65 -0.10 13.91 11.54
N THR A 66 1.12 13.46 11.82
CA THR A 66 2.33 14.03 11.21
C THR A 66 2.53 13.47 9.80
N VAL A 67 2.51 14.34 8.81
CA VAL A 67 2.87 14.00 7.42
C VAL A 67 4.38 13.75 7.35
N PRO A 68 4.82 12.62 6.76
CA PRO A 68 6.25 12.32 6.65
C PRO A 68 6.94 13.28 5.69
N HIS A 69 8.24 13.51 5.93
CA HIS A 69 9.07 14.26 4.99
C HIS A 69 9.30 13.47 3.68
N PRO A 70 9.36 14.13 2.49
CA PRO A 70 9.57 13.46 1.20
C PRO A 70 10.77 12.52 1.16
N SER A 71 11.89 12.92 1.77
CA SER A 71 13.09 12.07 1.83
C SER A 71 12.87 10.76 2.59
N THR A 72 11.96 10.73 3.56
CA THR A 72 11.60 9.51 4.27
C THR A 72 10.82 8.57 3.36
N VAL A 73 9.82 9.10 2.66
CA VAL A 73 9.02 8.33 1.68
C VAL A 73 9.90 7.82 0.53
N ALA A 74 10.86 8.62 0.06
CA ALA A 74 11.82 8.19 -0.96
C ALA A 74 12.65 6.99 -0.50
N ARG A 75 13.13 7.01 0.74
CA ARG A 75 13.86 5.87 1.33
C ARG A 75 12.96 4.64 1.44
N ASP A 76 11.73 4.81 1.92
CA ASP A 76 10.79 3.68 2.03
C ASP A 76 10.48 3.08 0.65
N LEU A 77 10.35 3.92 -0.38
CA LEU A 77 10.11 3.49 -1.76
C LEU A 77 11.29 2.69 -2.31
N VAL A 78 12.52 3.13 -2.09
CA VAL A 78 13.73 2.39 -2.47
C VAL A 78 13.76 1.03 -1.79
N ASN A 79 13.55 0.98 -0.47
CA ASN A 79 13.53 -0.28 0.28
C ASN A 79 12.46 -1.23 -0.28
N LEU A 80 11.27 -0.70 -0.58
CA LEU A 80 10.18 -1.49 -1.14
C LEU A 80 10.55 -2.13 -2.48
N TYR A 81 11.19 -1.38 -3.38
CA TYR A 81 11.67 -1.94 -4.65
C TYR A 81 12.79 -2.95 -4.45
N THR A 82 13.73 -2.71 -3.52
CA THR A 82 14.82 -3.64 -3.21
C THR A 82 14.28 -4.97 -2.70
N ASP A 83 13.38 -4.94 -1.71
CA ASP A 83 12.81 -6.17 -1.13
C ASP A 83 11.95 -6.93 -2.15
N LEU A 84 11.17 -6.20 -2.96
CA LEU A 84 10.37 -6.82 -4.01
C LEU A 84 11.25 -7.43 -5.11
N SER A 85 12.40 -6.80 -5.44
CA SER A 85 13.34 -7.33 -6.44
C SER A 85 13.91 -8.69 -6.04
N LEU A 86 14.17 -8.91 -4.75
CA LEU A 86 14.60 -10.20 -4.22
C LEU A 86 13.51 -11.26 -4.39
N THR A 87 12.25 -10.89 -4.15
CA THR A 87 11.11 -11.78 -4.33
C THR A 87 10.96 -12.18 -5.80
N VAL A 88 11.04 -11.20 -6.72
CA VAL A 88 10.97 -11.46 -8.17
C VAL A 88 12.14 -12.33 -8.62
N PHE A 89 13.36 -12.04 -8.16
CA PHE A 89 14.53 -12.86 -8.47
C PHE A 89 14.35 -14.30 -8.00
N SER A 90 13.81 -14.53 -6.79
CA SER A 90 13.60 -15.89 -6.29
C SER A 90 12.56 -16.71 -7.08
N TYR A 91 11.71 -16.04 -7.86
CA TYR A 91 10.67 -16.68 -8.67
C TYR A 91 11.17 -17.12 -10.05
N PHE A 92 12.21 -16.46 -10.60
CA PHE A 92 12.79 -16.74 -11.92
C PHE A 92 14.05 -17.59 -11.82
#